data_AF-A0A2G4GRP1-F1
#
_entry.id   AF-A0A2G4GRP1-F1
#
_cell.length_a   1.000
_cell.length_b   1.000
_cell.length_c   1.000
_cell.angle_alpha   90.00
_cell.angle_beta   90.00
_cell.angle_gamma   90.00
#
_symmetry.space_group_name_H-M   'P 1'
#
loop_
_entity.id
_entity.type
_entity.pdbx_description
1 polymer ?
#
loop_
_entity_poly.entity_id
_entity_poly.type
_entity_poly.pdbx_seq_one_letter_code
_entity_poly.pdbx_strand_id
1 'polypeptide(L)'
;MNVGDSPDPFFQPNDMDHKEQSHQPNPAQLLHNKAKAALALGEIYEANILIRKALELDASENNIALAKEIKHQMGLKALAKAQQYFDKGRRDEAYDEAKKAIQLMGESAEAQEIIDQIDQKNQRSKSKGKSVWILIVLIFVASIIAMVAYYQSFSKEQGAWSEANQEASIPSYQHFLEKFPKGKFGSMAREALKALYEKDEQLWNSALNPPDKSNLGRYLLAMETAGGMHIEDAKLMIDSFDFDIALRAGSLEALQGYIGAHPNGVYIQSA
;
A
#
# COMPACT_ATOMS: atom_id res chain seq x y z
N MET A 1 -53.99 -57.28 119.19
CA MET A 1 -52.58 -57.38 118.75
C MET A 1 -52.51 -56.82 117.32
N ASN A 2 -51.56 -55.91 117.07
CA ASN A 2 -51.22 -55.19 115.83
C ASN A 2 -52.31 -54.27 115.24
N VAL A 3 -52.30 -52.93 115.44
CA VAL A 3 -51.41 -51.83 114.94
C VAL A 3 -51.01 -51.88 113.46
N GLY A 4 -51.39 -50.81 112.76
CA GLY A 4 -51.03 -50.44 111.38
C GLY A 4 -51.79 -49.18 110.97
N ASP A 5 -51.09 -48.04 110.97
CA ASP A 5 -51.57 -46.65 110.91
C ASP A 5 -52.23 -46.16 109.61
N SER A 6 -53.15 -45.20 109.78
CA SER A 6 -53.72 -44.19 108.85
C SER A 6 -52.63 -43.30 108.17
N PRO A 7 -52.90 -42.32 107.26
CA PRO A 7 -54.17 -41.59 106.99
C PRO A 7 -54.48 -41.11 105.53
N ASP A 8 -55.72 -40.68 105.29
CA ASP A 8 -56.12 -39.72 104.23
C ASP A 8 -55.42 -38.36 104.48
N PRO A 9 -55.10 -37.48 103.48
CA PRO A 9 -56.16 -36.75 102.72
C PRO A 9 -55.77 -35.96 101.41
N PHE A 10 -56.77 -35.31 100.80
CA PHE A 10 -56.73 -34.00 100.07
C PHE A 10 -56.10 -33.81 98.66
N PHE A 11 -56.84 -33.02 97.85
CA PHE A 11 -56.42 -32.05 96.81
C PHE A 11 -55.77 -32.52 95.50
N GLN A 12 -56.40 -32.14 94.37
CA GLN A 12 -55.67 -31.68 93.18
C GLN A 12 -56.25 -30.33 92.70
N PRO A 13 -55.45 -29.25 92.70
CA PRO A 13 -55.77 -27.96 92.08
C PRO A 13 -55.07 -27.75 90.72
N ASN A 14 -55.67 -26.85 89.93
CA ASN A 14 -55.12 -25.94 88.90
C ASN A 14 -54.57 -26.46 87.56
N ASP A 15 -55.26 -26.05 86.48
CA ASP A 15 -54.93 -24.90 85.62
C ASP A 15 -53.47 -24.59 85.24
N MET A 16 -53.30 -24.41 83.93
CA MET A 16 -52.38 -23.51 83.21
C MET A 16 -50.93 -23.97 82.97
N ASP A 17 -50.65 -24.33 81.71
CA ASP A 17 -49.34 -24.10 81.10
C ASP A 17 -49.53 -23.68 79.62
N HIS A 18 -49.66 -22.37 79.43
CA HIS A 18 -49.45 -21.72 78.14
C HIS A 18 -47.97 -21.84 77.76
N LYS A 19 -47.66 -22.52 76.64
CA LYS A 19 -46.38 -22.33 75.94
C LYS A 19 -46.63 -21.60 74.62
N GLU A 20 -46.54 -20.28 74.68
CA GLU A 20 -46.21 -19.44 73.53
C GLU A 20 -44.85 -19.88 72.99
N GLN A 21 -44.83 -20.55 71.83
CA GLN A 21 -43.62 -20.76 71.06
C GLN A 21 -43.23 -19.44 70.38
N SER A 22 -42.28 -18.75 71.02
CA SER A 22 -41.41 -17.72 70.46
C SER A 22 -41.06 -18.00 68.98
N HIS A 23 -41.65 -17.24 68.06
CA HIS A 23 -41.32 -17.20 66.64
C HIS A 23 -39.97 -16.50 66.44
N GLN A 24 -38.85 -17.22 66.56
CA GLN A 24 -37.62 -16.73 65.94
C GLN A 24 -37.72 -16.92 64.42
N PRO A 25 -37.54 -15.86 63.61
CA PRO A 25 -37.63 -15.98 62.16
C PRO A 25 -36.57 -16.94 61.63
N ASN A 26 -36.97 -17.82 60.70
CA ASN A 26 -36.09 -18.72 59.97
C ASN A 26 -34.83 -17.95 59.47
N PRO A 27 -33.60 -18.47 59.67
CA PRO A 27 -32.36 -17.85 59.20
C PRO A 27 -32.39 -17.36 57.74
N ALA A 28 -33.04 -18.11 56.84
CA ALA A 28 -33.22 -17.69 55.44
C ALA A 28 -34.12 -16.45 55.31
N GLN A 29 -35.21 -16.37 56.09
CA GLN A 29 -36.12 -15.21 56.13
C GLN A 29 -35.41 -13.96 56.66
N LEU A 30 -34.54 -14.12 57.67
CA LEU A 30 -33.73 -13.01 58.19
C LEU A 30 -32.78 -12.47 57.11
N LEU A 31 -32.10 -13.35 56.38
CA LEU A 31 -31.21 -12.96 55.27
C LEU A 31 -31.99 -12.31 54.13
N HIS A 32 -33.17 -12.81 53.79
CA HIS A 32 -34.07 -12.19 52.81
C HIS A 32 -34.41 -10.74 53.19
N ASN A 33 -34.85 -10.52 54.44
CA ASN A 33 -35.23 -9.20 54.92
C ASN A 33 -34.04 -8.23 54.91
N LYS A 34 -32.84 -8.71 55.29
CA LYS A 34 -31.60 -7.92 55.20
C LYS A 34 -31.24 -7.59 53.76
N ALA A 35 -31.34 -8.55 52.85
CA ALA A 35 -31.09 -8.31 51.43
C ALA A 35 -32.05 -7.27 50.85
N LYS A 36 -33.33 -7.34 51.22
CA LYS A 36 -34.36 -6.37 50.81
C LYS A 36 -34.07 -4.97 51.36
N ALA A 37 -33.64 -4.86 52.62
CA ALA A 37 -33.25 -3.59 53.23
C ALA A 37 -31.99 -3.00 52.56
N ALA A 38 -30.96 -3.81 52.34
CA ALA A 38 -29.75 -3.39 51.64
C ALA A 38 -30.06 -2.93 50.21
N LEU A 39 -30.95 -3.62 49.50
CA LEU A 39 -31.41 -3.22 48.18
C LEU A 39 -32.12 -1.86 48.21
N ALA A 40 -33.01 -1.64 49.19
CA ALA A 40 -33.71 -0.37 49.37
C ALA A 40 -32.77 0.80 49.69
N LEU A 41 -31.61 0.51 50.32
CA LEU A 41 -30.54 1.48 50.57
C LEU A 41 -29.60 1.68 49.36
N GLY A 42 -29.80 0.96 48.25
CA GLY A 42 -28.93 1.03 47.07
C GLY A 42 -27.62 0.24 47.22
N GLU A 43 -27.46 -0.56 48.28
CA GLU A 43 -26.32 -1.43 48.53
C GLU A 43 -26.45 -2.75 47.76
N ILE A 44 -26.57 -2.64 46.43
CA ILE A 44 -26.95 -3.74 45.52
C ILE A 44 -26.00 -4.95 45.66
N TYR A 45 -24.70 -4.72 45.89
CA TYR A 45 -23.72 -5.80 46.05
C TYR A 45 -23.90 -6.54 47.39
N GLU A 46 -24.16 -5.81 48.47
CA GLU A 46 -24.42 -6.40 49.79
C GLU A 46 -25.74 -7.18 49.75
N ALA A 47 -26.77 -6.61 49.11
CA ALA A 47 -28.03 -7.30 48.84
C ALA A 47 -27.82 -8.62 48.08
N ASN A 48 -26.96 -8.63 47.05
CA ASN A 48 -26.65 -9.83 46.27
C ASN A 48 -25.90 -10.89 47.10
N ILE A 49 -24.99 -10.48 48.00
CA ILE A 49 -24.31 -11.42 48.90
C ILE A 49 -25.32 -12.05 49.87
N LEU A 50 -26.18 -11.23 50.47
CA LEU A 50 -27.17 -11.67 51.45
C LEU A 50 -28.22 -12.59 50.81
N ILE A 51 -28.71 -12.28 49.60
CA ILE A 51 -29.72 -13.11 48.94
C ILE A 51 -29.16 -14.45 48.45
N ARG A 52 -27.87 -14.50 48.05
CA ARG A 52 -27.21 -15.77 47.71
C ARG A 52 -27.12 -16.70 48.92
N LYS A 53 -26.73 -16.16 50.07
CA LYS A 53 -26.74 -16.91 51.34
C LYS A 53 -28.16 -17.37 51.72
N ALA A 54 -29.18 -16.55 51.48
CA ALA A 54 -30.57 -16.94 51.72
C ALA A 54 -30.99 -18.11 50.80
N LEU A 55 -30.63 -18.06 49.51
CA LEU A 55 -30.90 -19.11 48.53
C LEU A 55 -30.18 -20.44 48.84
N GLU A 56 -28.99 -20.38 49.42
CA GLU A 56 -28.25 -21.58 49.87
C GLU A 56 -28.99 -22.30 51.02
N LEU A 57 -29.69 -21.54 51.86
CA LEU A 57 -30.47 -22.09 52.98
C LEU A 57 -31.88 -22.52 52.56
N ASP A 58 -32.52 -21.75 51.68
CA ASP A 58 -33.87 -22.01 51.18
C ASP A 58 -34.08 -21.39 49.79
N ALA A 59 -34.30 -22.25 48.80
CA ALA A 59 -34.57 -21.87 47.42
C ALA A 59 -36.06 -21.57 47.17
N SER A 60 -36.72 -20.87 48.08
CA SER A 60 -38.12 -20.47 47.93
C SER A 60 -38.32 -19.44 46.81
N GLU A 61 -39.54 -19.42 46.25
CA GLU A 61 -39.92 -18.49 45.17
C GLU A 61 -39.65 -17.02 45.55
N ASN A 62 -39.87 -16.66 46.81
CA ASN A 62 -39.59 -15.31 47.32
C ASN A 62 -38.09 -14.95 47.24
N ASN A 63 -37.19 -15.88 47.58
CA ASN A 63 -35.76 -15.66 47.50
C ASN A 63 -35.28 -15.60 46.04
N ILE A 64 -35.86 -16.44 45.17
CA ILE A 64 -35.57 -16.44 43.74
C ILE A 64 -36.02 -15.12 43.10
N ALA A 65 -37.22 -14.64 43.44
CA ALA A 65 -37.77 -13.39 42.94
C ALA A 65 -36.90 -12.18 43.36
N LEU A 66 -36.51 -12.11 44.65
CA LEU A 66 -35.64 -11.04 45.13
C LEU A 66 -34.23 -11.12 44.51
N ALA A 67 -33.69 -12.33 44.30
CA ALA A 67 -32.41 -12.49 43.61
C ALA A 67 -32.46 -12.04 42.14
N LYS A 68 -33.57 -12.30 41.44
CA LYS A 68 -33.80 -11.82 40.07
C LYS A 68 -33.85 -10.29 40.03
N GLU A 69 -34.57 -9.68 40.96
CA GLU A 69 -34.62 -8.21 41.09
C GLU A 69 -33.23 -7.62 41.36
N ILE A 70 -32.48 -8.18 42.30
CA ILE A 70 -31.12 -7.70 42.61
C ILE A 70 -30.21 -7.82 41.37
N LYS A 71 -30.26 -8.94 40.64
CA LYS A 71 -29.52 -9.10 39.39
C LYS A 71 -29.93 -8.07 38.33
N HIS A 72 -31.23 -7.79 38.21
CA HIS A 72 -31.72 -6.76 37.32
C HIS A 72 -31.14 -5.37 37.67
N GLN A 73 -31.15 -4.97 38.94
CA GLN A 73 -30.54 -3.72 39.41
C GLN A 73 -29.02 -3.67 39.19
N MET A 74 -28.32 -4.79 39.37
CA MET A 74 -26.89 -4.89 39.01
C MET A 74 -26.67 -4.69 37.51
N GLY A 75 -27.56 -5.24 36.68
CA GLY A 75 -27.53 -5.07 35.23
C GLY A 75 -27.73 -3.61 34.82
N LEU A 76 -28.71 -2.90 35.40
CA LEU A 76 -28.91 -1.47 35.17
C LEU A 76 -27.66 -0.65 35.52
N LYS A 77 -26.97 -1.00 36.62
CA LYS A 77 -25.71 -0.34 36.99
C LYS A 77 -24.58 -0.62 36.00
N ALA A 78 -24.51 -1.83 35.45
CA ALA A 78 -23.54 -2.19 34.41
C ALA A 78 -23.86 -1.43 33.10
N LEU A 79 -25.14 -1.34 32.73
CA LEU A 79 -25.59 -0.57 31.57
C LEU A 79 -25.23 0.92 31.68
N ALA A 80 -25.46 1.54 32.83
CA ALA A 80 -25.09 2.93 33.07
C ALA A 80 -23.58 3.17 32.91
N LYS A 81 -22.74 2.22 33.36
CA LYS A 81 -21.28 2.28 33.13
C LYS A 81 -20.92 2.08 31.68
N ALA A 82 -21.58 1.13 31.00
CA ALA A 82 -21.37 0.89 29.58
C ALA A 82 -21.60 2.17 28.78
N GLN A 83 -22.71 2.87 29.04
CA GLN A 83 -23.00 4.17 28.44
C GLN A 83 -21.92 5.20 28.77
N GLN A 84 -21.52 5.31 30.04
CA GLN A 84 -20.48 6.26 30.45
C GLN A 84 -19.14 6.00 29.75
N TYR A 85 -18.73 4.74 29.61
CA TYR A 85 -17.50 4.38 28.89
C TYR A 85 -17.64 4.63 27.39
N PHE A 86 -18.82 4.34 26.83
CA PHE A 86 -19.12 4.58 25.43
C PHE A 86 -19.02 6.08 25.08
N ASP A 87 -19.62 6.94 25.90
CA ASP A 87 -19.57 8.40 25.76
C ASP A 87 -18.14 8.95 25.86
N LYS A 88 -17.31 8.32 26.71
CA LYS A 88 -15.88 8.64 26.85
C LYS A 88 -15.01 8.05 25.73
N GLY A 89 -15.58 7.29 24.80
CA GLY A 89 -14.86 6.61 23.73
C GLY A 89 -14.02 5.40 24.18
N ARG A 90 -14.18 4.95 25.43
CA ARG A 90 -13.54 3.77 26.03
C ARG A 90 -14.30 2.51 25.62
N ARG A 91 -14.09 2.09 24.37
CA ARG A 91 -14.94 1.10 23.69
C ARG A 91 -14.84 -0.30 24.28
N ASP A 92 -13.65 -0.73 24.69
CA ASP A 92 -13.46 -2.08 25.22
C ASP A 92 -14.18 -2.22 26.58
N GLU A 93 -14.03 -1.22 27.45
CA GLU A 93 -14.70 -1.19 28.74
C GLU A 93 -16.22 -1.01 28.62
N ALA A 94 -16.68 -0.24 27.62
CA ALA A 94 -18.09 -0.11 27.31
C ALA A 94 -18.70 -1.43 26.86
N TYR A 95 -17.98 -2.17 26.00
CA TYR A 95 -18.41 -3.46 25.48
C TYR A 95 -18.53 -4.52 26.59
N ASP A 96 -17.54 -4.57 27.49
CA ASP A 96 -17.53 -5.51 28.61
C ASP A 96 -18.68 -5.26 29.59
N GLU A 97 -18.92 -4.00 29.98
CA GLU A 97 -20.03 -3.67 30.89
C GLU A 97 -21.40 -3.83 30.21
N ALA A 98 -21.52 -3.60 28.89
CA ALA A 98 -22.75 -3.86 28.14
C ALA A 98 -23.08 -5.36 28.09
N LYS A 99 -22.09 -6.22 27.81
CA LYS A 99 -22.27 -7.68 27.87
C LYS A 99 -22.69 -8.15 29.25
N LYS A 100 -22.08 -7.59 30.29
CA LYS A 100 -22.43 -7.90 31.68
C LYS A 100 -23.86 -7.47 32.02
N ALA A 101 -24.33 -6.33 31.50
CA ALA A 101 -25.71 -5.90 31.65
C ALA A 101 -26.70 -6.91 31.05
N ILE A 102 -26.46 -7.35 29.80
CA ILE A 102 -27.27 -8.38 29.13
C ILE A 102 -27.24 -9.69 29.93
N GLN A 103 -26.07 -10.14 30.38
CA GLN A 103 -25.94 -11.38 31.16
C GLN A 103 -26.75 -11.36 32.47
N LEU A 104 -26.82 -10.21 33.13
CA LEU A 104 -27.53 -10.05 34.41
C LEU A 104 -29.04 -9.86 34.22
N MET A 105 -29.46 -9.20 33.13
CA MET A 105 -30.87 -8.88 32.85
C MET A 105 -31.56 -9.91 31.94
N GLY A 106 -30.80 -10.79 31.29
CA GLY A 106 -31.27 -11.68 30.21
C GLY A 106 -31.25 -10.97 28.86
N GLU A 107 -31.95 -9.84 28.75
CA GLU A 107 -32.04 -9.04 27.54
C GLU A 107 -31.93 -7.54 27.87
N SER A 108 -31.25 -6.78 27.01
CA SER A 108 -31.20 -5.33 27.06
C SER A 108 -30.94 -4.77 25.66
N ALA A 109 -31.96 -4.11 25.08
CA ALA A 109 -31.85 -3.48 23.77
C ALA A 109 -30.79 -2.37 23.76
N GLU A 110 -30.73 -1.57 24.84
CA GLU A 110 -29.75 -0.49 24.99
C GLU A 110 -28.31 -1.02 25.04
N ALA A 111 -28.05 -2.08 25.81
CA ALA A 111 -26.73 -2.70 25.84
C ALA A 111 -26.33 -3.31 24.49
N GLN A 112 -27.28 -3.93 23.79
CA GLN A 112 -27.05 -4.51 22.48
C GLN A 112 -26.74 -3.41 21.44
N GLU A 113 -27.43 -2.28 21.50
CA GLU A 113 -27.17 -1.14 20.62
C GLU A 113 -25.74 -0.61 20.79
N ILE A 114 -25.26 -0.46 22.04
CA ILE A 114 -23.87 -0.05 22.32
C ILE A 114 -22.87 -1.02 21.66
N ILE A 115 -23.10 -2.33 21.81
CA ILE A 115 -22.27 -3.38 21.21
C ILE A 115 -22.26 -3.25 19.69
N ASP A 116 -23.43 -3.14 19.07
CA ASP A 116 -23.57 -3.07 17.60
C ASP A 116 -22.88 -1.81 17.04
N GLN A 117 -23.00 -0.67 17.72
CA GLN A 117 -22.32 0.56 17.32
C GLN A 117 -20.79 0.45 17.40
N ILE A 118 -20.26 -0.21 18.44
CA ILE A 118 -18.83 -0.48 18.58
C ILE A 118 -18.35 -1.39 17.44
N ASP A 119 -19.08 -2.47 17.17
CA ASP A 119 -18.72 -3.47 16.17
C ASP A 119 -18.73 -2.87 14.75
N GLN A 120 -19.76 -2.09 14.40
CA GLN A 120 -19.80 -1.38 13.10
C GLN A 120 -18.61 -0.44 12.91
N LYS A 121 -18.21 0.29 13.96
CA LYS A 121 -17.09 1.24 13.89
C LYS A 121 -15.75 0.51 13.71
N ASN A 122 -15.57 -0.62 14.40
CA ASN A 122 -14.39 -1.48 14.28
C ASN A 122 -14.26 -2.12 12.89
N GLN A 123 -15.37 -2.54 12.28
CA GLN A 123 -15.36 -3.07 10.91
C GLN A 123 -14.99 -1.99 9.88
N ARG A 124 -15.54 -0.77 10.03
CA ARG A 124 -15.23 0.37 9.14
C ARG A 124 -13.77 0.80 9.22
N SER A 125 -13.17 0.82 10.42
CA SER A 125 -11.74 1.19 10.57
C SER A 125 -10.82 0.14 9.94
N LYS A 126 -11.13 -1.15 10.12
CA LYS A 126 -10.36 -2.27 9.55
C LYS A 126 -10.42 -2.29 8.02
N SER A 127 -11.58 -2.00 7.43
CA SER A 127 -11.76 -1.90 5.98
C SER A 127 -10.96 -0.73 5.38
N LYS A 128 -11.05 0.47 5.98
CA LYS A 128 -10.29 1.64 5.53
C LYS A 128 -8.77 1.40 5.57
N GLY A 129 -8.25 0.77 6.62
CA GLY A 129 -6.83 0.44 6.72
C GLY A 129 -6.35 -0.50 5.61
N LYS A 130 -7.14 -1.53 5.28
CA LYS A 130 -6.83 -2.46 4.18
C LYS A 130 -6.84 -1.77 2.81
N SER A 131 -7.87 -0.95 2.52
CA SER A 131 -7.96 -0.24 1.24
C SER A 131 -6.82 0.75 1.05
N VAL A 132 -6.43 1.48 2.10
CA VAL A 132 -5.27 2.39 2.06
C VAL A 132 -3.98 1.61 1.84
N TRP A 133 -3.79 0.47 2.52
CA TRP A 133 -2.60 -0.35 2.35
C TRP A 133 -2.50 -0.94 0.92
N ILE A 134 -3.61 -1.39 0.34
CA ILE A 134 -3.66 -1.84 -1.06
C ILE A 134 -3.26 -0.71 -2.01
N LEU A 135 -3.76 0.50 -1.81
CA LEU A 135 -3.41 1.65 -2.65
C LEU A 135 -1.89 1.96 -2.57
N ILE A 136 -1.30 1.91 -1.38
CA ILE A 136 0.15 2.11 -1.19
C ILE A 136 0.95 1.05 -1.97
N VAL A 137 0.55 -0.22 -1.88
CA VAL A 137 1.20 -1.31 -2.62
C VAL A 137 1.07 -1.11 -4.13
N LEU A 138 -0.10 -0.71 -4.62
CA LEU A 138 -0.32 -0.45 -6.05
C LEU A 138 0.55 0.70 -6.57
N ILE A 139 0.69 1.78 -5.79
CA ILE A 139 1.58 2.91 -6.16
C ILE A 139 3.04 2.44 -6.20
N PHE A 140 3.47 1.63 -5.24
CA PHE A 140 4.83 1.09 -5.21
C PHE A 140 5.11 0.13 -6.39
N VAL A 141 4.14 -0.72 -6.73
CA VAL A 141 4.27 -1.61 -7.90
C VAL A 141 4.31 -0.80 -9.19
N ALA A 142 3.44 0.21 -9.34
CA ALA A 142 3.44 1.09 -10.51
C ALA A 142 4.76 1.86 -10.66
N SER A 143 5.36 2.32 -9.55
CA SER A 143 6.65 3.01 -9.60
C SER A 143 7.79 2.08 -10.01
N ILE A 144 7.80 0.82 -9.54
CA ILE A 144 8.76 -0.19 -9.98
C ILE A 144 8.61 -0.46 -11.48
N ILE A 145 7.38 -0.62 -11.97
CA ILE A 145 7.13 -0.86 -13.41
C ILE A 145 7.64 0.32 -14.24
N ALA A 146 7.32 1.56 -13.84
CA ALA A 146 7.81 2.76 -14.51
C ALA A 146 9.35 2.83 -14.49
N MET A 147 9.97 2.48 -13.35
CA MET A 147 11.43 2.43 -13.21
C MET A 147 12.05 1.41 -14.18
N VAL A 148 11.50 0.20 -14.27
CA VAL A 148 12.01 -0.85 -15.19
C VAL A 148 11.89 -0.40 -16.65
N ALA A 149 10.76 0.19 -17.04
CA ALA A 149 10.56 0.72 -18.38
C ALA A 149 11.58 1.83 -18.71
N TYR A 150 11.81 2.74 -17.75
CA TYR A 150 12.82 3.78 -17.87
C TYR A 150 14.23 3.21 -18.07
N TYR A 151 14.65 2.23 -17.26
CA TYR A 151 15.96 1.59 -17.39
C TYR A 151 16.13 0.86 -18.72
N GLN A 152 15.10 0.16 -19.20
CA GLN A 152 15.15 -0.51 -20.51
C GLN A 152 15.31 0.48 -21.65
N SER A 153 14.55 1.59 -21.63
CA SER A 153 14.68 2.65 -22.64
C SER A 153 16.07 3.27 -22.62
N PHE A 154 16.60 3.56 -21.44
CA PHE A 154 17.93 4.15 -21.28
C PHE A 154 19.03 3.20 -21.76
N SER A 155 18.94 1.90 -21.44
CA SER A 155 19.91 0.90 -21.89
C SER A 155 19.94 0.76 -23.42
N LYS A 156 18.76 0.76 -24.07
CA LYS A 156 18.66 0.76 -25.55
C LYS A 156 19.28 2.01 -26.17
N GLU A 157 19.00 3.17 -25.59
CA GLU A 157 19.59 4.44 -26.02
C GLU A 157 21.11 4.41 -25.87
N GLN A 158 21.63 3.95 -24.73
CA GLN A 158 23.07 3.89 -24.47
C GLN A 158 23.79 2.96 -25.46
N GLY A 159 23.20 1.81 -25.80
CA GLY A 159 23.75 0.92 -26.82
C GLY A 159 23.83 1.57 -28.20
N ALA A 160 22.72 2.19 -28.63
CA ALA A 160 22.68 2.90 -29.91
C ALA A 160 23.61 4.11 -29.95
N TRP A 161 23.79 4.82 -28.82
CA TRP A 161 24.76 5.89 -28.70
C TRP A 161 26.19 5.36 -28.86
N SER A 162 26.52 4.24 -28.19
CA SER A 162 27.83 3.61 -28.30
C SER A 162 28.17 3.20 -29.73
N GLU A 163 27.19 2.64 -30.45
CA GLU A 163 27.32 2.26 -31.86
C GLU A 163 27.53 3.50 -32.74
N ALA A 164 26.67 4.51 -32.63
CA ALA A 164 26.79 5.73 -33.42
C ALA A 164 28.12 6.46 -33.18
N ASN A 165 28.56 6.52 -31.91
CA ASN A 165 29.83 7.14 -31.54
C ASN A 165 31.06 6.30 -31.94
N GLN A 166 30.92 4.98 -32.09
CA GLN A 166 31.97 4.12 -32.61
C GLN A 166 32.13 4.29 -34.13
N GLU A 167 31.01 4.36 -34.88
CA GLU A 167 31.02 4.60 -36.31
C GLU A 167 31.46 6.04 -36.65
N ALA A 168 31.11 7.00 -35.79
CA ALA A 168 31.49 8.41 -35.89
C ALA A 168 31.24 9.02 -37.28
N SER A 169 30.08 8.70 -37.87
CA SER A 169 29.70 9.14 -39.22
C SER A 169 28.45 10.03 -39.18
N ILE A 170 28.27 10.85 -40.21
CA ILE A 170 27.07 11.69 -40.36
C ILE A 170 25.79 10.82 -40.33
N PRO A 171 25.68 9.72 -41.12
CA PRO A 171 24.49 8.87 -41.09
C PRO A 171 24.24 8.20 -39.73
N SER A 172 25.29 7.78 -39.02
CA SER A 172 25.13 7.08 -37.73
C SER A 172 24.52 8.00 -36.66
N TYR A 173 24.99 9.25 -36.58
CA TYR A 173 24.45 10.24 -35.65
C TYR A 173 23.05 10.72 -36.07
N GLN A 174 22.76 10.86 -37.36
CA GLN A 174 21.41 11.18 -37.84
C GLN A 174 20.41 10.08 -37.46
N HIS A 175 20.73 8.83 -37.75
CA HIS A 175 19.88 7.69 -37.40
C HIS A 175 19.68 7.58 -35.87
N PHE A 176 20.74 7.84 -35.08
CA PHE A 176 20.61 7.91 -33.62
C PHE A 176 19.59 8.99 -33.18
N LEU A 177 19.68 10.20 -33.75
CA LEU A 177 18.79 11.32 -33.42
C LEU A 177 17.34 11.10 -33.87
N GLU A 178 17.13 10.41 -34.99
CA GLU A 178 15.80 10.00 -35.44
C GLU A 178 15.15 8.99 -34.48
N LYS A 179 15.94 8.02 -34.02
CA LYS A 179 15.49 6.96 -33.12
C LYS A 179 15.30 7.46 -31.68
N PHE A 180 16.11 8.42 -31.24
CA PHE A 180 16.11 8.96 -29.88
C PHE A 180 16.06 10.51 -29.84
N PRO A 181 14.99 11.14 -30.36
CA PRO A 181 14.93 12.60 -30.56
C PRO A 181 14.92 13.41 -29.26
N LYS A 182 14.49 12.79 -28.16
CA LYS A 182 14.50 13.37 -26.79
C LYS A 182 15.40 12.58 -25.84
N GLY A 183 16.32 11.80 -26.40
CA GLY A 183 17.26 10.98 -25.64
C GLY A 183 18.25 11.81 -24.82
N LYS A 184 18.78 11.21 -23.77
CA LYS A 184 19.83 11.81 -22.92
C LYS A 184 21.10 12.14 -23.71
N PHE A 185 21.45 11.36 -24.73
CA PHE A 185 22.65 11.60 -25.57
C PHE A 185 22.37 12.48 -26.79
N GLY A 186 21.13 12.97 -26.97
CA GLY A 186 20.74 13.74 -28.15
C GLY A 186 21.48 15.09 -28.29
N SER A 187 21.93 15.71 -27.19
CA SER A 187 22.80 16.90 -27.28
C SER A 187 24.18 16.53 -27.83
N MET A 188 24.79 15.47 -27.31
CA MET A 188 26.12 15.00 -27.73
C MET A 188 26.13 14.57 -29.19
N ALA A 189 25.10 13.84 -29.65
CA ALA A 189 24.99 13.46 -31.05
C ALA A 189 24.85 14.67 -31.99
N ARG A 190 24.08 15.70 -31.60
CA ARG A 190 23.98 16.94 -32.38
C ARG A 190 25.29 17.72 -32.44
N GLU A 191 26.03 17.75 -31.34
CA GLU A 191 27.34 18.39 -31.29
C GLU A 191 28.37 17.65 -32.15
N ALA A 192 28.43 16.32 -32.08
CA ALA A 192 29.29 15.50 -32.92
C ALA A 192 28.96 15.66 -34.41
N LEU A 193 27.67 15.66 -34.75
CA LEU A 193 27.20 15.86 -36.12
C LEU A 193 27.60 17.26 -36.63
N LYS A 194 27.43 18.30 -35.81
CA LYS A 194 27.85 19.67 -36.15
C LYS A 194 29.36 19.73 -36.41
N ALA A 195 30.17 19.12 -35.56
CA ALA A 195 31.63 19.09 -35.73
C ALA A 195 32.04 18.34 -37.01
N LEU A 196 31.35 17.26 -37.37
CA LEU A 196 31.58 16.55 -38.63
C LEU A 196 31.25 17.42 -39.84
N TYR A 197 30.14 18.16 -39.83
CA TYR A 197 29.81 19.08 -40.92
C TYR A 197 30.81 20.23 -41.05
N GLU A 198 31.25 20.81 -39.92
CA GLU A 198 32.28 21.85 -39.95
C GLU A 198 33.60 21.32 -40.52
N LYS A 199 34.00 20.10 -40.14
CA LYS A 199 35.19 19.44 -40.68
C LYS A 199 35.06 19.12 -42.17
N ASP A 200 33.91 18.60 -42.59
CA ASP A 200 33.60 18.30 -43.99
C ASP A 200 33.80 19.54 -44.87
N GLU A 201 33.18 20.65 -44.45
CA GLU A 201 33.24 21.92 -45.18
C GLU A 201 34.66 22.51 -45.20
N GLN A 202 35.42 22.41 -44.10
CA GLN A 202 36.82 22.86 -44.05
C GLN A 202 37.72 22.07 -44.99
N LEU A 203 37.59 20.74 -45.00
CA LEU A 203 38.38 19.86 -45.86
C LEU A 203 38.00 20.07 -47.33
N TRP A 204 36.72 20.26 -47.62
CA TRP A 204 36.24 20.56 -48.97
C TRP A 204 36.82 21.88 -49.50
N ASN A 205 36.72 22.96 -48.72
CA ASN A 205 37.26 24.26 -49.13
C ASN A 205 38.79 24.21 -49.33
N SER A 206 39.49 23.40 -48.53
CA SER A 206 40.92 23.16 -48.70
C SER A 206 41.22 22.35 -49.95
N ALA A 207 40.35 21.40 -50.31
CA ALA A 207 40.51 20.56 -51.50
C ALA A 207 40.41 21.37 -52.82
N LEU A 208 39.65 22.47 -52.79
CA LEU A 208 39.43 23.36 -53.93
C LEU A 208 40.52 24.44 -54.10
N ASN A 209 41.49 24.58 -53.19
CA ASN A 209 42.42 25.71 -53.18
C ASN A 209 43.90 25.34 -52.93
N PRO A 210 44.72 25.14 -53.98
CA PRO A 210 44.32 25.09 -55.39
C PRO A 210 43.57 23.79 -55.72
N PRO A 211 42.70 23.80 -56.73
CA PRO A 211 41.97 22.60 -57.14
C PRO A 211 42.94 21.62 -57.80
N ASP A 212 43.12 20.46 -57.18
CA ASP A 212 44.05 19.42 -57.63
C ASP A 212 43.56 18.02 -57.24
N LYS A 213 43.88 17.02 -58.07
CA LYS A 213 43.47 15.63 -57.86
C LYS A 213 43.98 15.07 -56.53
N SER A 214 45.20 15.40 -56.11
CA SER A 214 45.74 14.93 -54.82
C SER A 214 44.99 15.54 -53.63
N ASN A 215 44.57 16.81 -53.75
CA ASN A 215 43.82 17.49 -52.69
C ASN A 215 42.40 16.89 -52.53
N LEU A 216 41.72 16.62 -53.63
CA LEU A 216 40.42 15.92 -53.65
C LEU A 216 40.56 14.48 -53.11
N GLY A 217 41.64 13.78 -53.45
CA GLY A 217 41.92 12.44 -52.91
C GLY A 217 42.11 12.44 -51.38
N ARG A 218 42.72 13.49 -50.80
CA ARG A 218 42.83 13.64 -49.34
C ARG A 218 41.49 13.91 -48.67
N TYR A 219 40.63 14.70 -49.31
CA TYR A 219 39.26 14.91 -48.84
C TYR A 219 38.50 13.59 -48.80
N LEU A 220 38.50 12.82 -49.90
CA LEU A 220 37.83 11.52 -49.97
C LEU A 220 38.36 10.56 -48.91
N LEU A 221 39.67 10.46 -48.75
CA LEU A 221 40.28 9.62 -47.72
C LEU A 221 39.79 9.96 -46.29
N ALA A 222 39.52 11.23 -46.02
CA ALA A 222 39.12 11.69 -44.70
C ALA A 222 37.61 11.62 -44.45
N MET A 223 36.78 11.79 -45.49
CA MET A 223 35.35 12.02 -45.36
C MET A 223 34.47 10.93 -45.99
N GLU A 224 35.00 10.04 -46.83
CA GLU A 224 34.21 9.02 -47.51
C GLU A 224 33.52 8.06 -46.52
N THR A 225 34.27 7.53 -45.55
CA THR A 225 33.69 6.65 -44.51
C THR A 225 32.84 7.41 -43.49
N ALA A 226 33.09 8.70 -43.33
CA ALA A 226 32.33 9.56 -42.42
C ALA A 226 31.00 10.04 -43.05
N GLY A 227 30.79 9.81 -44.35
CA GLY A 227 29.60 10.25 -45.08
C GLY A 227 29.55 11.77 -45.30
N GLY A 228 30.69 12.39 -45.63
CA GLY A 228 30.76 13.80 -46.02
C GLY A 228 29.82 14.16 -47.17
N MET A 229 29.38 15.41 -47.24
CA MET A 229 28.37 15.85 -48.20
C MET A 229 28.93 16.03 -49.61
N HIS A 230 30.22 16.33 -49.74
CA HIS A 230 30.89 16.63 -51.02
C HIS A 230 31.63 15.42 -51.63
N ILE A 231 31.36 14.19 -51.16
CA ILE A 231 32.01 12.96 -51.66
C ILE A 231 31.83 12.80 -53.16
N GLU A 232 30.59 12.92 -53.64
CA GLU A 232 30.28 12.70 -55.05
C GLU A 232 30.79 13.86 -55.92
N ASP A 233 30.75 15.09 -55.40
CA ASP A 233 31.36 16.24 -56.07
C ASP A 233 32.88 16.06 -56.23
N ALA A 234 33.56 15.57 -55.20
CA ALA A 234 34.99 15.27 -55.26
C ALA A 234 35.32 14.19 -56.30
N LYS A 235 34.53 13.11 -56.35
CA LYS A 235 34.68 12.04 -57.34
C LYS A 235 34.48 12.56 -58.77
N LEU A 236 33.45 13.37 -58.97
CA LEU A 236 33.16 13.98 -60.27
C LEU A 236 34.27 14.93 -60.73
N MET A 237 34.83 15.72 -59.82
CA MET A 237 35.96 16.60 -60.16
C MET A 237 37.22 15.79 -60.52
N ILE A 238 37.50 14.69 -59.82
CA ILE A 238 38.60 13.79 -60.16
C ILE A 238 38.41 13.17 -61.55
N ASP A 239 37.20 12.70 -61.85
CA ASP A 239 36.82 12.17 -63.17
C ASP A 239 37.06 13.21 -64.27
N SER A 240 36.61 14.45 -64.04
CA SER A 240 36.83 15.59 -64.94
C SER A 240 38.31 15.90 -65.19
N PHE A 241 39.14 15.88 -64.13
CA PHE A 241 40.59 16.06 -64.27
C PHE A 241 41.23 14.94 -65.08
N ASP A 242 40.85 13.69 -64.84
CA ASP A 242 41.40 12.54 -65.57
C ASP A 242 41.02 12.55 -67.05
N PHE A 243 39.78 12.97 -67.36
CA PHE A 243 39.35 13.15 -68.74
C PHE A 243 40.11 14.28 -69.45
N ASP A 244 40.28 15.45 -68.82
CA ASP A 244 41.06 16.57 -69.39
C ASP A 244 42.53 16.17 -69.63
N ILE A 245 43.14 15.40 -68.73
CA ILE A 245 44.49 14.85 -68.93
C ILE A 245 44.52 13.92 -70.15
N ALA A 246 43.57 13.00 -70.28
CA ALA A 246 43.49 12.09 -71.42
C ALA A 246 43.28 12.84 -72.74
N LEU A 247 42.40 13.84 -72.75
CA LEU A 247 42.12 14.67 -73.92
C LEU A 247 43.35 15.47 -74.36
N ARG A 248 44.08 16.07 -73.41
CA ARG A 248 45.32 16.82 -73.69
C ARG A 248 46.46 15.93 -74.17
N ALA A 249 46.53 14.69 -73.71
CA ALA A 249 47.48 13.71 -74.23
C ALA A 249 47.20 13.39 -75.71
N GLY A 250 45.93 13.49 -76.14
CA GLY A 250 45.53 13.46 -77.54
C GLY A 250 45.77 12.11 -78.23
N SER A 251 45.78 11.00 -77.48
CA SER A 251 46.00 9.65 -78.00
C SER A 251 44.86 8.69 -77.65
N LEU A 252 44.65 7.69 -78.52
CA LEU A 252 43.65 6.65 -78.30
C LEU A 252 43.95 5.87 -77.03
N GLU A 253 45.24 5.62 -76.74
CA GLU A 253 45.68 4.91 -75.55
C GLU A 253 45.32 5.67 -74.26
N ALA A 254 45.42 7.00 -74.27
CA ALA A 254 45.07 7.82 -73.11
C ALA A 254 43.56 7.82 -72.83
N LEU A 255 42.74 7.93 -73.89
CA LEU A 255 41.28 7.85 -73.79
C LEU A 255 40.80 6.46 -73.35
N GLN A 256 41.41 5.40 -73.89
CA GLN A 256 41.16 4.03 -73.42
C GLN A 256 41.57 3.83 -71.95
N GLY A 257 42.69 4.44 -71.54
CA GLY A 257 43.13 4.45 -70.14
C GLY A 257 42.11 5.14 -69.22
N TYR A 258 41.56 6.27 -69.64
CA TYR A 258 40.48 6.97 -68.93
C TYR A 258 39.23 6.09 -68.79
N ILE A 259 38.73 5.51 -69.89
CA ILE A 259 37.55 4.62 -69.88
C ILE A 259 37.78 3.42 -68.95
N GLY A 260 38.99 2.86 -68.94
CA GLY A 260 39.35 1.76 -68.04
C GLY A 260 39.38 2.16 -66.56
N ALA A 261 39.86 3.36 -66.24
CA ALA A 261 39.92 3.87 -64.87
C ALA A 261 38.55 4.36 -64.35
N HIS A 262 37.69 4.83 -65.25
CA HIS A 262 36.38 5.40 -64.95
C HIS A 262 35.27 4.68 -65.74
N PRO A 263 34.98 3.40 -65.42
CA PRO A 263 33.99 2.61 -66.17
C PRO A 263 32.55 3.13 -66.04
N ASN A 264 32.29 4.02 -65.08
CA ASN A 264 31.03 4.75 -64.92
C ASN A 264 31.22 6.29 -64.93
N GLY A 265 32.35 6.77 -65.48
CA GLY A 265 32.66 8.20 -65.58
C GLY A 265 31.69 8.95 -66.47
N VAL A 266 31.51 10.24 -66.20
CA VAL A 266 30.57 11.11 -66.91
C VAL A 266 31.01 11.34 -68.36
N TYR A 267 32.30 11.21 -68.66
CA TYR A 267 32.86 11.52 -69.98
C TYR A 267 33.11 10.31 -70.88
N ILE A 268 32.67 9.09 -70.50
CA ILE A 268 32.90 7.88 -71.31
C ILE A 268 32.37 8.02 -72.76
N GLN A 269 31.20 8.64 -72.94
CA GLN A 269 30.63 8.82 -74.29
C GLN A 269 31.40 9.85 -75.14
N SER A 270 32.19 10.69 -74.48
CA SER A 270 32.99 11.76 -75.09
C SER A 270 34.45 11.36 -75.27
N ALA A 271 34.86 10.20 -74.75
CA ALA A 271 36.20 9.63 -74.82
C ALA A 271 36.34 8.64 -75.99
#